data_AF-A0A4U3ACD9-F1
#
_entry.id   AF-A0A4U3ACD9-F1
#
_cell.length_a   1.000
_cell.length_b   1.000
_cell.length_c   1.000
_cell.angle_alpha   90.00
_cell.angle_beta   90.00
_cell.angle_gamma   90.00
#
_symmetry.space_group_name_H-M   'P 1'
#
loop_
_entity.id
_entity.type
_entity.pdbx_description
1 polymer ?
#
loop_
_entity_poly.entity_id
_entity_poly.type
_entity_poly.pdbx_seq_one_letter_code
_entity_poly.pdbx_strand_id
1 'polypeptide(L)'
;KEDEIDLFKGGFEGTEMFNSKVEKPIQAEWVDEETIRITPFPFQTEFHTYVKYKTINKREIEEKGIVKADRESEMEKQNIRFVQ
;
A
#
# COMPACT_ATOMS: atom_id res chain seq x y z
N LYS A 1 1.33 15.65 -2.51
CA LYS A 1 0.52 15.93 -1.30
C LYS A 1 -0.82 16.59 -1.62
N GLU A 2 -0.94 17.48 -2.60
CA GLU A 2 -2.24 18.10 -2.92
C GLU A 2 -3.29 17.09 -3.42
N ASP A 3 -2.87 16.08 -4.20
CA ASP A 3 -3.74 15.01 -4.72
C ASP A 3 -3.93 13.81 -3.76
N GLU A 4 -3.39 13.91 -2.55
CA GLU A 4 -3.53 12.84 -1.56
C GLU A 4 -4.93 12.88 -0.94
N ILE A 5 -5.50 11.71 -0.63
CA ILE A 5 -6.78 11.68 0.07
C ILE A 5 -6.63 12.28 1.47
N ASP A 6 -7.62 13.05 1.92
CA ASP A 6 -7.53 13.80 3.18
C ASP A 6 -7.19 12.91 4.40
N LEU A 7 -7.62 11.64 4.36
CA LEU A 7 -7.35 10.64 5.39
C LEU A 7 -5.86 10.38 5.62
N PHE A 8 -5.01 10.52 4.59
CA PHE A 8 -3.58 10.17 4.67
C PHE A 8 -2.64 11.38 4.65
N LYS A 9 -3.14 12.60 4.42
CA LYS A 9 -2.32 13.83 4.45
C LYS A 9 -1.55 14.02 5.77
N GLY A 10 -2.13 13.54 6.87
CA GLY A 10 -1.52 13.57 8.21
C GLY A 10 -0.56 12.41 8.51
N GLY A 11 -0.52 11.38 7.66
CA GLY A 11 0.06 10.07 7.94
C GLY A 11 -1.00 9.06 8.41
N PHE A 12 -0.56 7.85 8.73
CA PHE A 12 -1.45 6.76 9.16
C PHE A 12 -1.78 6.86 10.64
N GLU A 13 -3.01 7.24 10.99
CA GLU A 13 -3.47 7.29 12.39
C GLU A 13 -3.27 5.93 13.11
N GLY A 14 -2.92 5.98 14.39
CA GLY A 14 -2.69 4.79 15.22
C GLY A 14 -1.30 4.18 15.06
N THR A 15 -0.41 4.82 14.28
CA THR A 15 0.98 4.38 14.12
C THR A 15 1.98 5.14 14.98
N GLU A 16 1.53 6.09 15.80
CA GLU A 16 2.36 6.91 16.68
C GLU A 16 3.19 6.04 17.64
N MET A 17 2.62 4.92 18.10
CA MET A 17 3.30 3.97 19.00
C MET A 17 4.52 3.29 18.37
N PHE A 18 4.60 3.23 17.03
CA PHE A 18 5.75 2.65 16.32
C PHE A 18 6.89 3.66 16.14
N ASN A 19 6.67 4.91 16.56
CA ASN A 19 7.63 5.98 16.48
C ASN A 19 8.22 6.25 17.87
N SER A 20 9.30 5.54 18.21
CA SER A 20 9.96 5.65 19.52
C SER A 20 10.60 7.01 19.82
N LYS A 21 10.74 7.88 18.81
CA LYS A 21 11.42 9.17 18.93
C LYS A 21 10.47 10.37 18.91
N VAL A 22 9.29 10.24 18.30
CA VAL A 22 8.33 11.33 18.14
C VAL A 22 6.91 10.75 18.22
N GLU A 23 5.98 11.34 18.96
CA GLU A 23 4.57 10.91 18.91
C GLU A 23 3.89 11.43 17.63
N LYS A 24 4.38 10.98 16.47
CA LYS A 24 3.85 11.36 15.15
C LYS A 24 3.50 10.12 14.33
N PRO A 25 2.40 10.17 13.56
CA PRO A 25 2.05 9.14 12.60
C PRO A 25 3.20 8.87 11.62
N ILE A 26 3.29 7.61 11.16
CA ILE A 26 4.10 7.23 10.02
C ILE A 26 3.50 7.89 8.77
N GLN A 27 4.36 8.52 7.98
CA GLN A 27 4.04 8.98 6.63
C GLN A 27 4.64 8.00 5.62
N ALA A 28 3.95 7.77 4.50
CA ALA A 28 4.50 7.01 3.38
C ALA A 28 4.39 7.80 2.09
N GLU A 29 5.36 7.61 1.21
CA GLU A 29 5.32 8.13 -0.16
C GLU A 29 5.89 7.11 -1.13
N TRP A 30 5.29 7.03 -2.32
CA TRP A 30 5.86 6.29 -3.42
C TRP A 30 7.08 7.03 -3.96
N VAL A 31 8.21 6.35 -4.00
CA VAL A 31 9.43 6.85 -4.65
C VAL A 31 9.40 6.50 -6.14
N ASP A 32 8.90 5.31 -6.45
CA ASP A 32 8.68 4.77 -7.80
C ASP A 32 7.56 3.72 -7.76
N GLU A 33 7.42 2.89 -8.80
CA GLU A 33 6.35 1.89 -8.94
C GLU A 33 6.41 0.74 -7.92
N GLU A 34 7.58 0.49 -7.32
CA GLU A 34 7.80 -0.63 -6.39
C GLU A 34 8.38 -0.19 -5.04
N THR A 35 8.88 1.05 -4.93
CA THR A 35 9.57 1.53 -3.72
C THR A 35 8.69 2.49 -2.93
N ILE A 36 8.50 2.18 -1.65
CA ILE A 36 7.77 3.00 -0.68
C ILE A 36 8.75 3.50 0.38
N ARG A 37 8.84 4.82 0.53
CA ARG A 37 9.54 5.44 1.65
C ARG A 37 8.59 5.60 2.81
N ILE A 38 9.00 5.22 4.02
CA ILE A 38 8.22 5.42 5.25
C ILE A 38 9.01 6.22 6.28
N THR A 39 8.39 7.27 6.82
CA THR A 39 9.03 8.17 7.77
C THR A 39 8.13 8.41 9.00
N PRO A 40 8.61 8.11 10.22
CA PRO A 40 9.87 7.43 10.50
C PRO A 40 9.80 5.93 10.17
N PHE A 41 10.97 5.34 9.94
CA PHE A 41 11.11 3.94 9.58
C PHE A 41 11.01 3.05 10.84
N PRO A 42 9.95 2.22 11.01
CA PRO A 42 9.70 1.46 12.23
C PRO A 42 10.44 0.11 12.28
N PHE A 43 11.24 -0.22 11.26
CA PHE A 43 11.99 -1.47 11.17
C PHE A 43 13.50 -1.23 11.31
N GLN A 44 14.27 -2.30 11.56
CA GLN A 44 15.72 -2.20 11.73
C GLN A 44 16.46 -1.97 10.40
N THR A 45 15.94 -2.55 9.32
CA THR A 45 16.54 -2.48 7.98
C THR A 45 15.47 -2.39 6.91
N GLU A 46 15.83 -1.81 5.78
CA GLU A 46 15.04 -1.88 4.55
C GLU A 46 14.76 -3.33 4.17
N PHE A 47 13.62 -3.59 3.56
CA PHE A 47 13.22 -4.94 3.21
C PHE A 47 12.34 -4.98 1.96
N HIS A 48 12.33 -6.13 1.31
CA HIS A 48 11.43 -6.43 0.20
C HIS A 48 10.30 -7.32 0.70
N THR A 49 9.10 -7.08 0.18
CA THR A 49 7.93 -7.92 0.40
C THR A 49 7.06 -7.90 -0.85
N TYR A 50 5.89 -8.52 -0.79
CA TYR A 50 4.92 -8.46 -1.86
C TYR A 50 3.51 -8.33 -1.32
N VAL A 51 2.66 -7.68 -2.11
CA VAL A 51 1.21 -7.69 -1.91
C VAL A 51 0.57 -8.60 -2.96
N LYS A 52 -0.44 -9.35 -2.53
CA LYS A 52 -1.25 -10.15 -3.44
C LYS A 52 -2.39 -9.29 -3.96
N TYR A 53 -2.61 -9.30 -5.26
CA TYR A 53 -3.71 -8.60 -5.90
C TYR A 53 -4.28 -9.42 -7.05
N LYS A 54 -5.43 -9.00 -7.57
CA LYS A 54 -6.03 -9.55 -8.79
C LYS A 54 -6.40 -8.41 -9.71
N THR A 55 -6.08 -8.54 -10.99
CA THR A 55 -6.54 -7.61 -12.02
C THR A 55 -7.83 -8.11 -12.63
N ILE A 56 -8.93 -7.37 -12.48
CA ILE A 56 -10.24 -7.78 -13.01
C ILE A 56 -10.70 -6.77 -14.07
N ASN A 57 -10.98 -7.26 -15.28
CA ASN A 57 -11.49 -6.42 -16.36
C ASN A 57 -12.93 -5.98 -16.09
N LYS A 58 -13.23 -4.69 -16.25
CA LYS A 58 -14.60 -4.16 -16.06
C LYS A 58 -15.63 -4.80 -16.98
N ARG A 59 -15.28 -5.14 -18.22
CA ARG A 59 -16.16 -5.84 -19.16
C ARG A 59 -16.55 -7.22 -18.64
N GLU A 60 -15.59 -7.95 -18.05
CA GLU A 60 -15.87 -9.23 -17.41
C GLU A 60 -16.81 -9.09 -16.21
N ILE A 61 -16.66 -8.02 -15.42
CA ILE A 61 -17.58 -7.75 -14.31
C ILE A 61 -19.00 -7.51 -14.83
N GLU A 62 -19.16 -6.77 -15.93
CA GLU A 62 -20.45 -6.51 -16.57
C GLU A 62 -21.09 -7.79 -17.13
N GLU A 63 -20.30 -8.69 -17.71
CA GLU A 63 -20.77 -9.92 -18.36
C GLU A 63 -21.12 -11.05 -17.38
N LYS A 64 -20.29 -11.28 -16.35
CA LYS A 64 -20.41 -12.44 -15.44
C LYS A 64 -20.58 -12.08 -13.96
N GLY A 65 -20.55 -10.80 -13.60
CA GLY A 65 -20.65 -10.32 -12.22
C GLY A 65 -19.33 -10.41 -11.44
N ILE A 66 -19.14 -9.50 -10.47
CA ILE A 66 -17.88 -9.36 -9.70
C ILE A 66 -17.46 -10.64 -8.98
N VAL A 67 -18.41 -11.40 -8.45
CA VAL A 67 -18.13 -12.63 -7.68
C VAL A 67 -17.49 -13.70 -8.58
N LYS A 68 -18.04 -13.90 -9.79
CA LYS A 68 -17.52 -14.90 -10.72
C LYS A 68 -16.22 -14.42 -11.36
N ALA A 69 -16.14 -13.14 -11.72
CA ALA A 69 -14.93 -12.53 -12.25
C ALA A 69 -13.76 -12.59 -11.27
N ASP A 70 -13.96 -12.26 -9.99
CA ASP A 70 -12.93 -12.41 -8.95
C ASP A 70 -12.45 -13.86 -8.83
N ARG A 71 -13.38 -14.81 -8.73
CA ARG A 71 -13.04 -16.23 -8.54
C ARG A 71 -12.20 -16.79 -9.69
N GLU A 72 -12.45 -16.33 -10.91
CA GLU A 72 -11.77 -16.79 -12.13
C GLU A 72 -10.48 -16.01 -12.44
N SER A 73 -10.26 -14.86 -11.80
CA SER A 73 -9.06 -14.05 -12.03
C SER A 73 -7.84 -14.62 -11.29
N GLU A 74 -6.69 -14.56 -11.95
CA GLU A 74 -5.42 -15.04 -11.38
C GLU A 74 -4.92 -14.13 -10.27
N MET A 75 -4.34 -14.75 -9.23
CA MET A 75 -3.70 -14.02 -8.14
C MET A 75 -2.28 -13.65 -8.55
N GLU A 76 -2.02 -12.35 -8.60
CA GLU A 76 -0.73 -11.78 -8.93
C GLU A 76 0.02 -11.34 -7.66
N LYS A 77 1.32 -11.05 -7.81
CA LYS A 77 2.16 -10.50 -6.75
C LYS A 77 2.80 -9.21 -7.25
N GLN A 78 2.60 -8.12 -6.54
CA GLN A 78 3.35 -6.89 -6.73
C GLN A 78 4.48 -6.88 -5.70
N ASN A 79 5.72 -6.92 -6.18
CA ASN A 79 6.87 -6.78 -5.29
C ASN A 79 6.99 -5.32 -4.88
N ILE A 80 7.29 -5.11 -3.61
CA ILE A 80 7.49 -3.77 -3.06
C ILE A 80 8.70 -3.76 -2.14
N ARG A 81 9.38 -2.62 -2.07
CA ARG A 81 10.51 -2.37 -1.19
C ARG A 81 10.19 -1.22 -0.25
N PHE A 82 10.38 -1.44 1.04
CA PHE A 82 10.27 -0.39 2.05
C PHE A 82 11.65 0.19 2.39
N VAL A 83 11.76 1.52 2.28
CA VAL A 83 12.98 2.29 2.56
C VAL A 83 12.74 3.42 3.56
N GLN A 84 13.81 3.93 4.16
CA GLN A 84 13.79 5.02 5.14
C GLN A 84 13.76 6.42 4.51
#